data_AF-A0A2D1U4I1-F1
#
_entry.id   AF-A0A2D1U4I1-F1
#
_cell.length_a   1.000
_cell.length_b   1.000
_cell.length_c   1.000
_cell.angle_alpha   90.00
_cell.angle_beta   90.00
_cell.angle_gamma   90.00
#
_symmetry.space_group_name_H-M   'P 1'
#
loop_
_entity.id
_entity.type
_entity.pdbx_description
1 polymer ?
#
loop_
_entity_poly.entity_id
_entity_poly.type
_entity_poly.pdbx_seq_one_letter_code
_entity_poly.pdbx_strand_id
1 'polypeptide(L)'
;MSMKAANKDSDKLIHSIRTRVNKETYQKLESLLANSTCQSIGELARKLITREKINCTYRDITMNAPMEELTSIRKELKAIGININQITRTFNQEKTRENNRQNYIMQITELYRKVDIKVERLLILISQLTEKWLQR
;
A
#
# COMPACT_ATOMS: atom_id res chain seq x y z
N MET A 1 -11.87 59.44 15.04
CA MET A 1 -13.14 58.75 15.37
C MET A 1 -13.39 57.73 14.27
N SER A 2 -12.98 56.48 14.44
CA SER A 2 -13.68 55.34 15.08
C SER A 2 -14.45 54.48 14.05
N MET A 3 -14.40 53.16 14.26
CA MET A 3 -14.90 52.03 13.45
C MET A 3 -13.94 51.56 12.35
N LYS A 4 -13.47 50.31 12.29
CA LYS A 4 -14.10 49.04 12.68
C LYS A 4 -13.06 48.08 13.30
N ALA A 5 -13.21 47.80 14.60
CA ALA A 5 -12.67 46.58 15.19
C ALA A 5 -13.48 45.40 14.62
N ALA A 6 -13.00 44.81 13.53
CA ALA A 6 -13.64 43.68 12.89
C ALA A 6 -13.55 42.45 13.82
N ASN A 7 -14.63 42.22 14.55
CA ASN A 7 -15.18 40.94 15.00
C ASN A 7 -14.17 39.79 15.20
N LYS A 8 -13.31 39.90 16.22
CA LYS A 8 -12.30 38.88 16.57
C LYS A 8 -12.85 37.75 17.46
N ASP A 9 -14.17 37.77 17.72
CA ASP A 9 -14.84 36.85 18.64
C ASP A 9 -15.73 35.80 17.95
N SER A 10 -15.99 35.92 16.64
CA SER A 10 -16.89 34.98 15.94
C SER A 10 -16.34 33.56 15.80
N ASP A 11 -15.01 33.38 15.92
CA ASP A 11 -14.34 32.07 15.74
C ASP A 11 -13.88 31.43 17.06
N LYS A 12 -14.10 32.10 18.19
CA LYS A 12 -13.72 31.56 19.50
C LYS A 12 -14.79 30.59 20.00
N LEU A 13 -14.36 29.43 20.49
CA LEU A 13 -15.20 28.43 21.14
C LEU A 13 -15.58 28.91 22.56
N ILE A 14 -16.59 29.76 22.66
CA ILE A 14 -16.96 30.44 23.92
C ILE A 14 -18.01 29.63 24.71
N HIS A 15 -18.89 28.90 24.02
CA HIS A 15 -20.02 28.19 24.65
C HIS A 15 -19.77 26.69 24.77
N SER A 16 -19.89 26.16 25.99
CA SER A 16 -19.76 24.73 26.28
C SER A 16 -21.09 24.01 26.07
N ILE A 17 -21.07 22.94 25.28
CA ILE A 17 -22.22 22.05 25.05
C ILE A 17 -21.93 20.71 25.72
N ARG A 18 -22.80 20.29 26.64
CA ARG A 18 -22.70 18.99 27.32
C ARG A 18 -23.98 18.19 27.08
N THR A 19 -23.84 17.05 26.42
CA THR A 19 -24.97 16.16 26.08
C THR A 19 -24.70 14.75 26.60
N ARG A 20 -25.72 14.11 27.16
CA ARG A 20 -25.68 12.69 27.52
C ARG A 20 -26.14 11.86 26.33
N VAL A 21 -25.40 10.80 26.01
CA VAL A 21 -25.74 9.84 24.97
C VAL A 21 -25.84 8.44 25.57
N ASN A 22 -26.57 7.55 24.91
CA ASN A 22 -26.60 6.14 25.28
C ASN A 22 -25.26 5.46 24.93
N LYS A 23 -25.07 4.25 25.45
CA LYS A 23 -23.82 3.48 25.25
C LYS A 23 -23.55 3.16 23.78
N GLU A 24 -24.57 2.81 23.01
CA GLU A 24 -24.44 2.48 21.58
C GLU A 24 -23.97 3.68 20.75
N THR A 25 -24.56 4.85 20.99
CA THR A 25 -24.17 6.09 20.30
C THR A 25 -22.77 6.52 20.72
N TYR A 26 -22.38 6.32 21.98
CA TYR A 26 -21.02 6.57 22.43
C TYR A 26 -20.00 5.68 21.69
N GLN A 27 -20.27 4.38 21.57
CA GLN A 27 -19.42 3.45 20.82
C GLN A 27 -19.33 3.80 19.32
N LYS A 28 -20.44 4.22 18.72
CA LYS A 28 -20.44 4.72 17.33
C LYS A 28 -19.52 5.94 17.17
N LEU A 29 -19.58 6.90 18.10
CA LEU A 29 -18.70 8.08 18.09
C LEU A 29 -17.23 7.71 18.29
N GLU A 30 -16.90 6.76 19.15
CA GLU A 30 -15.53 6.25 19.29
C GLU A 30 -15.03 5.59 18.01
N SER A 31 -15.86 4.77 17.36
CA SER A 31 -15.50 4.13 16.08
C SER A 31 -15.26 5.15 14.96
N LEU A 32 -16.05 6.23 14.93
CA LEU A 32 -15.87 7.32 13.98
C LEU A 32 -14.61 8.13 14.30
N LEU A 33 -14.35 8.41 15.59
CA LEU A 33 -13.14 9.11 16.01
C LEU A 33 -11.90 8.37 15.57
N ALA A 34 -11.82 7.05 15.80
CA ALA A 34 -10.70 6.20 15.42
C ALA A 34 -10.40 6.20 13.92
N ASN A 35 -11.41 6.42 13.07
CA ASN A 35 -11.28 6.47 11.62
C ASN A 35 -11.22 7.89 11.06
N SER A 36 -11.23 8.92 11.89
CA SER A 36 -11.28 10.33 11.47
C SER A 36 -10.00 11.08 11.81
N THR A 37 -9.80 12.24 11.18
CA THR A 37 -8.71 13.16 11.53
C THR A 37 -8.97 13.97 12.81
N CYS A 38 -10.04 13.72 13.56
CA CYS A 38 -10.38 14.48 14.76
C CYS A 38 -9.59 13.97 15.98
N GLN A 39 -9.18 14.86 16.87
CA GLN A 39 -8.37 14.50 18.05
C GLN A 39 -9.22 14.18 19.28
N SER A 40 -10.50 14.58 19.29
CA SER A 40 -11.41 14.32 20.41
C SER A 40 -12.86 14.14 19.96
N ILE A 41 -13.65 13.46 20.81
CA ILE A 41 -15.10 13.33 20.61
C ILE A 41 -15.78 14.70 20.57
N GLY A 42 -15.29 15.68 21.34
CA GLY A 42 -15.82 17.05 21.32
C GLY A 42 -15.58 17.76 19.99
N GLU A 43 -14.41 17.57 19.39
CA GLU A 43 -14.12 18.09 18.05
C GLU A 43 -14.99 17.41 16.98
N LEU A 44 -15.13 16.08 17.06
CA LEU A 44 -15.98 15.29 16.17
C LEU A 44 -17.45 15.72 16.27
N ALA A 45 -17.98 15.83 17.49
CA ALA A 45 -19.36 16.24 17.74
C ALA A 45 -19.61 17.67 17.26
N ARG A 46 -18.66 18.59 17.49
CA ARG A 46 -18.74 19.96 16.96
C ARG A 46 -18.82 19.95 15.44
N LYS A 47 -17.93 19.23 14.75
CA LYS A 47 -17.97 19.10 13.29
C LYS A 47 -19.29 18.50 12.79
N LEU A 48 -19.81 17.50 13.50
CA LEU A 48 -21.11 16.88 13.19
C LEU A 48 -22.28 17.88 13.32
N ILE A 49 -22.31 18.67 14.39
CA ILE A 49 -23.35 19.67 14.68
C ILE A 49 -23.28 20.83 13.67
N THR A 50 -22.08 21.34 13.39
CA THR A 50 -21.85 22.44 12.44
C THR A 50 -21.93 21.96 10.98
N ARG A 51 -22.17 20.67 10.73
CA ARG A 51 -22.18 20.03 9.40
C ARG A 51 -20.90 20.28 8.61
N GLU A 52 -19.78 20.38 9.31
CA GLU A 52 -18.46 20.50 8.71
C GLU A 52 -18.01 19.14 8.17
N LYS A 53 -17.12 19.16 7.17
CA LYS A 53 -16.56 17.94 6.59
C LYS A 53 -15.69 17.22 7.61
N ILE A 54 -16.01 15.96 7.87
CA ILE A 54 -15.16 15.04 8.63
C ILE A 54 -14.40 14.20 7.62
N ASN A 55 -13.08 14.35 7.59
CA ASN A 55 -12.23 13.51 6.77
C ASN A 55 -12.00 12.20 7.50
N CYS A 56 -12.60 11.12 6.99
CA CYS A 56 -12.34 9.77 7.47
C CYS A 56 -11.21 9.15 6.63
N THR A 57 -10.16 8.68 7.30
CA THR A 57 -9.05 7.98 6.67
C THR A 57 -9.28 6.49 6.78
N TYR A 58 -9.56 5.85 5.65
CA TYR A 58 -9.64 4.40 5.57
C TYR A 58 -8.31 3.87 5.06
N ARG A 59 -7.70 2.94 5.80
CA ARG A 59 -6.53 2.20 5.32
C ARG A 59 -7.01 1.02 4.49
N ASP A 60 -6.88 1.13 3.18
CA ASP A 60 -7.14 0.00 2.29
C ASP A 60 -6.01 -1.03 2.44
N ILE A 61 -6.29 -2.11 3.16
CA ILE A 61 -5.37 -3.24 3.35
C ILE A 61 -5.44 -4.26 2.22
N THR A 62 -6.40 -4.11 1.30
CA THR A 62 -6.69 -5.11 0.28
C THR A 62 -5.62 -5.17 -0.82
N MET A 63 -4.73 -4.18 -0.88
CA MET A 63 -3.55 -4.17 -1.76
C MET A 63 -2.29 -4.74 -1.11
N ASN A 64 -2.28 -5.01 0.21
CA ASN A 64 -1.07 -5.46 0.90
C ASN A 64 -0.62 -6.85 0.43
N ALA A 65 -1.55 -7.82 0.40
CA ALA A 65 -1.26 -9.19 -0.01
C ALA A 65 -0.70 -9.32 -1.44
N PRO A 66 -1.34 -8.74 -2.48
CA PRO A 66 -0.78 -8.82 -3.84
C PRO A 66 0.57 -8.08 -3.97
N MET A 67 0.77 -6.98 -3.23
CA MET A 67 2.05 -6.26 -3.22
C MET A 67 3.18 -7.09 -2.59
N GLU A 68 2.87 -7.87 -1.56
CA GLU A 68 3.81 -8.80 -0.93
C GLU A 68 4.23 -9.92 -1.91
N GLU A 69 3.26 -10.54 -2.61
CA GLU A 69 3.55 -11.54 -3.65
C GLU A 69 4.42 -10.98 -4.77
N LEU A 70 4.10 -9.79 -5.29
CA LEU A 70 4.92 -9.11 -6.31
C LEU A 70 6.35 -8.86 -5.83
N THR A 71 6.50 -8.45 -4.57
CA THR A 71 7.82 -8.23 -3.97
C THR A 71 8.63 -9.52 -3.88
N SER A 72 7.97 -10.64 -3.55
CA SER A 72 8.59 -11.96 -3.51
C SER A 72 9.07 -12.38 -4.91
N ILE A 73 8.20 -12.33 -5.92
CA ILE A 73 8.53 -12.68 -7.31
C ILE A 73 9.71 -11.86 -7.82
N ARG A 74 9.73 -10.55 -7.54
CA ARG A 74 10.84 -9.66 -7.92
C ARG A 74 12.18 -10.10 -7.29
N LYS A 75 12.18 -10.52 -6.02
CA LYS A 75 13.40 -11.00 -5.34
C LYS A 75 13.90 -12.29 -5.98
N GLU A 76 13.00 -13.23 -6.29
CA GLU A 76 13.33 -14.50 -6.92
C GLU A 76 13.89 -14.31 -8.33
N LEU A 77 13.24 -13.48 -9.16
CA LEU A 77 13.73 -13.14 -10.50
C LEU A 77 15.12 -12.49 -10.45
N LYS A 78 15.36 -11.59 -9.48
CA LYS A 78 16.69 -10.99 -9.28
C LYS A 78 17.74 -12.06 -8.93
N ALA A 79 17.41 -13.00 -8.06
CA ALA A 79 18.32 -14.09 -7.70
C ALA A 79 18.63 -14.99 -8.92
N ILE A 80 17.62 -15.33 -9.73
CA ILE A 80 17.81 -16.09 -10.96
C ILE A 80 18.74 -15.33 -11.93
N GLY A 81 18.51 -14.02 -12.14
CA GLY A 81 19.34 -13.20 -13.01
C GLY A 81 20.80 -13.12 -12.55
N ILE A 82 21.04 -13.03 -11.23
CA ILE A 82 22.40 -13.11 -10.66
C ILE A 82 23.04 -14.46 -10.99
N ASN A 83 22.32 -15.56 -10.82
CA ASN A 83 22.83 -16.91 -11.11
C ASN A 83 23.16 -17.10 -12.60
N ILE A 84 22.29 -16.63 -13.50
CA ILE A 84 22.55 -16.65 -14.95
C ILE A 84 23.84 -15.87 -15.26
N ASN A 85 23.97 -14.65 -14.71
CA ASN A 85 25.17 -13.84 -14.92
C ASN A 85 26.45 -14.50 -14.39
N GLN A 86 26.38 -15.21 -13.27
CA GLN A 86 27.50 -15.99 -12.74
C GLN A 86 27.90 -17.11 -13.71
N ILE A 87 26.94 -17.92 -14.16
CA ILE A 87 27.20 -19.02 -15.10
C ILE A 87 27.79 -18.47 -16.41
N THR A 88 27.25 -17.38 -16.94
CA THR A 88 27.76 -16.74 -18.16
C THR A 88 29.20 -16.24 -17.99
N ARG A 89 29.54 -15.65 -16.84
CA ARG A 89 30.91 -15.22 -16.55
C ARG A 89 31.86 -16.42 -16.48
N THR A 90 31.48 -17.48 -15.78
CA THR A 90 32.28 -18.71 -15.69
C THR A 90 32.47 -19.35 -17.06
N PHE A 91 31.40 -19.47 -17.85
CA PHE A 91 31.45 -19.97 -19.23
C PHE A 91 32.43 -19.19 -20.12
N ASN A 92 32.44 -17.86 -20.02
CA ASN A 92 33.33 -17.00 -20.82
C ASN A 92 34.79 -17.02 -20.34
N GLN A 93 35.04 -17.36 -19.08
CA GLN A 93 36.39 -17.42 -18.48
C GLN A 93 37.06 -18.78 -18.67
N GLU A 94 36.29 -19.84 -18.92
CA GLU A 94 36.81 -21.21 -19.08
C GLU A 94 37.49 -21.37 -20.46
N LYS A 95 38.83 -21.44 -20.47
CA LYS A 95 39.64 -21.55 -21.69
C LYS A 95 39.88 -23.01 -22.14
N THR A 96 39.51 -24.00 -21.32
CA THR A 96 39.98 -25.38 -21.47
C THR A 96 38.80 -26.37 -21.36
N ARG A 97 38.54 -27.09 -22.46
CA ARG A 97 37.64 -28.25 -22.66
C ARG A 97 36.18 -27.99 -23.06
N GLU A 98 35.88 -28.36 -24.29
CA GLU A 98 34.56 -28.53 -24.93
C GLU A 98 33.50 -29.24 -24.04
N ASN A 99 33.90 -30.10 -23.11
CA ASN A 99 33.00 -30.98 -22.34
C ASN A 99 32.12 -30.27 -21.30
N ASN A 100 32.52 -29.11 -20.75
CA ASN A 100 31.74 -28.43 -19.70
C ASN A 100 30.65 -27.49 -20.26
N ARG A 101 30.72 -27.14 -21.54
CA ARG A 101 29.79 -26.19 -22.18
C ARG A 101 28.34 -26.69 -22.15
N GLN A 102 28.13 -27.98 -22.41
CA GLN A 102 26.79 -28.58 -22.39
C GLN A 102 26.14 -28.49 -21.01
N ASN A 103 26.93 -28.62 -19.94
CA ASN A 103 26.44 -28.50 -18.57
C ASN A 103 25.99 -27.06 -18.25
N TYR A 104 26.72 -26.05 -18.73
CA TYR A 104 26.30 -24.65 -18.55
C TYR A 104 25.05 -24.30 -19.34
N ILE A 105 24.95 -24.78 -20.58
CA ILE A 105 23.73 -24.61 -21.40
C ILE A 105 22.54 -25.23 -20.66
N MET A 106 22.67 -26.46 -20.16
CA MET A 106 21.60 -27.13 -19.40
C MET A 106 21.19 -26.36 -18.14
N GLN A 107 22.16 -25.83 -17.37
CA GLN A 107 21.87 -25.02 -16.19
C GLN A 107 21.16 -23.71 -16.55
N ILE A 108 21.60 -23.03 -17.60
CA ILE A 108 20.96 -21.80 -18.09
C ILE A 108 19.53 -22.09 -18.55
N THR A 109 19.31 -23.17 -19.32
CA THR A 109 17.97 -23.58 -19.77
C THR A 109 17.02 -23.82 -18.60
N GLU A 110 17.46 -24.49 -17.54
CA GLU A 110 16.61 -24.68 -16.35
C GLU A 110 16.33 -23.37 -15.61
N LEU A 111 17.29 -22.44 -15.56
CA LEU A 111 17.05 -21.12 -14.99
C LEU A 111 16.06 -20.31 -15.81
N TYR A 112 16.12 -20.35 -17.15
CA TYR A 112 15.13 -19.72 -18.02
C TYR A 112 13.74 -20.31 -17.84
N ARG A 113 13.62 -21.65 -17.71
CA ARG A 113 12.34 -22.30 -17.40
C ARG A 113 11.74 -21.79 -16.09
N LYS A 114 12.57 -21.53 -15.07
CA LYS A 114 12.13 -20.92 -13.80
C LYS A 114 11.69 -19.47 -13.99
N VAL A 115 12.33 -18.70 -14.87
CA VAL A 115 11.89 -17.35 -15.21
C VAL A 115 10.49 -17.39 -15.83
N ASP A 116 10.25 -18.25 -16.82
CA ASP A 116 8.95 -18.36 -17.49
C ASP A 116 7.81 -18.59 -16.49
N ILE A 117 7.97 -19.56 -15.59
CA ILE A 117 6.97 -19.84 -14.55
C ILE A 117 6.69 -18.62 -13.67
N LYS A 118 7.74 -17.85 -13.31
CA LYS A 118 7.60 -16.66 -12.47
C LYS A 118 6.97 -15.50 -13.24
N VAL A 119 7.26 -15.36 -14.52
CA VAL A 119 6.66 -14.36 -15.41
C VAL A 119 5.18 -14.66 -15.63
N GLU A 120 4.80 -15.91 -15.87
CA GLU A 120 3.39 -16.31 -15.95
C GLU A 120 2.62 -15.95 -14.67
N ARG A 121 3.19 -16.29 -13.50
CA ARG A 121 2.58 -15.93 -12.20
C ARG A 121 2.47 -14.41 -12.02
N LEU A 122 3.48 -13.66 -12.45
CA LEU A 122 3.48 -12.20 -12.42
C LEU A 122 2.34 -11.63 -13.29
N LEU A 123 2.17 -12.12 -14.51
CA LEU A 123 1.13 -11.68 -15.43
C LEU A 123 -0.28 -11.95 -14.88
N ILE A 124 -0.49 -13.10 -14.22
CA ILE A 124 -1.75 -13.41 -13.54
C ILE A 124 -2.03 -12.39 -12.42
N LEU A 125 -1.05 -12.12 -11.56
CA LEU A 125 -1.20 -11.16 -10.46
C LEU A 125 -1.47 -9.74 -10.96
N ILE A 126 -0.76 -9.31 -12.02
CA ILE A 126 -1.00 -8.02 -12.66
C ILE A 126 -2.42 -7.96 -13.21
N SER A 127 -2.90 -9.02 -13.87
CA SER A 127 -4.26 -9.08 -14.42
C SER A 127 -5.32 -8.93 -13.32
N GLN A 128 -5.17 -9.67 -12.22
CA GLN A 128 -6.07 -9.57 -11.05
C GLN A 128 -6.06 -8.17 -10.42
N LEU A 129 -4.87 -7.56 -10.32
CA LEU A 129 -4.74 -6.18 -9.84
C LEU A 129 -5.40 -5.18 -10.77
N THR A 130 -5.22 -5.34 -12.09
CA THR A 130 -5.85 -4.47 -13.08
C THR A 130 -7.37 -4.59 -13.05
N GLU A 131 -7.93 -5.79 -12.92
CA GLU A 131 -9.39 -5.97 -12.77
C GLU A 131 -9.91 -5.21 -11.56
N LYS A 132 -9.25 -5.35 -10.42
CA LYS A 132 -9.64 -4.68 -9.18
C LYS A 132 -9.50 -3.16 -9.25
N TRP A 133 -8.49 -2.66 -9.96
CA TRP A 133 -8.29 -1.23 -10.17
C TRP A 133 -9.20 -0.61 -11.24
N LEU A 134 -9.61 -1.39 -12.26
CA LEU A 134 -10.50 -0.94 -13.33
C LEU A 134 -11.98 -1.10 -13.02
N GLN A 135 -12.35 -1.67 -11.86
CA GLN A 135 -13.73 -1.72 -11.39
C GLN A 135 -14.32 -0.29 -11.36
N ARG A 136 -15.03 0.05 -12.44
CA ARG A 136 -15.97 1.16 -12.55
C ARG A 136 -17.30 0.76 -11.94
#